data_AF-A0A3D1K0G7-F1
#
_entry.id   AF-A0A3D1K0G7-F1
#
_cell.length_a   1.000
_cell.length_b   1.000
_cell.length_c   1.000
_cell.angle_alpha   90.00
_cell.angle_beta   90.00
_cell.angle_gamma   90.00
#
_symmetry.space_group_name_H-M   'P 1'
#
loop_
_entity.id
_entity.type
_entity.pdbx_description
1 polymer ?
#
loop_
_entity_poly.entity_id
_entity_poly.type
_entity_poly.pdbx_seq_one_letter_code
_entity_poly.pdbx_strand_id
1 'polypeptide(L)'
;MTMKIMNVLAVLIFTVSCACSALAQAPATKPDAKKGKVEYPADGVIDFNQGTFEIWFKPLFDMSARPSGQEIQCFLLYVGTANDQGLKVLCENVRTGGSIRVSSNFIKNPMAVNQEKLAWKPDEWHHFAMTWKYVDDPAPDKRNIQFVFYADGKEYLKNDNPLKGELPSASSYVVRLGDPRYNNKALFDAVRFSSKARTAEEISASFNGGPKTDADTTLMDNFDRIQVLDKSRTNTMPDGKIKGIISGTYEKVLGKYGNALKLSSEKF
;
A
#
# COMPACT_ATOMS: atom_id res chain seq x y z
N MET A 1 -14.94 97.84 35.73
CA MET A 1 -15.22 97.17 34.46
C MET A 1 -14.09 96.19 34.21
N THR A 2 -14.29 94.94 34.65
CA THR A 2 -13.24 93.94 34.85
C THR A 2 -13.24 92.96 33.67
N MET A 3 -12.16 92.93 32.90
CA MET A 3 -12.02 92.07 31.72
C MET A 3 -11.48 90.69 32.13
N LYS A 4 -12.24 89.63 31.83
CA LYS A 4 -11.82 88.23 31.95
C LYS A 4 -10.89 87.90 30.77
N ILE A 5 -9.65 87.48 31.06
CA ILE A 5 -8.77 86.84 30.08
C ILE A 5 -8.70 85.36 30.44
N MET A 6 -9.18 84.56 29.51
CA MET A 6 -9.24 83.10 29.53
C MET A 6 -8.28 82.66 28.43
N ASN A 7 -7.17 81.98 28.75
CA ASN A 7 -6.27 81.43 27.74
C ASN A 7 -5.86 79.99 28.08
N VAL A 8 -6.65 79.11 27.48
CA VAL A 8 -6.39 77.87 26.75
C VAL A 8 -4.97 77.27 26.82
N LEU A 9 -5.00 76.01 27.23
CA LEU A 9 -4.00 74.95 27.26
C LEU A 9 -3.56 74.51 25.83
N ALA A 10 -2.28 74.24 25.63
CA ALA A 10 -1.79 73.44 24.50
C ALA A 10 -0.75 72.42 25.00
N VAL A 11 -1.20 71.19 25.27
CA VAL A 11 -0.32 70.04 25.54
C VAL A 11 -0.15 69.28 24.24
N LEU A 12 1.07 69.32 23.69
CA LEU A 12 1.45 68.57 22.50
C LEU A 12 1.83 67.14 22.94
N ILE A 13 1.00 66.15 22.64
CA ILE A 13 1.32 64.73 22.86
C ILE A 13 1.87 64.17 21.55
N PHE A 14 3.18 63.88 21.52
CA PHE A 14 3.81 63.12 20.43
C PHE A 14 3.55 61.63 20.66
N THR A 15 2.64 61.02 19.90
CA THR A 15 2.51 59.57 19.80
C THR A 15 3.49 59.04 18.76
N VAL A 16 4.57 58.38 19.21
CA VAL A 16 5.47 57.62 18.33
C VAL A 16 4.79 56.29 18.03
N SER A 17 4.16 56.20 16.86
CA SER A 17 3.59 54.95 16.35
C SER A 17 4.70 54.07 15.78
N CYS A 18 5.15 53.08 16.55
CA CYS A 18 5.92 51.96 16.00
C CYS A 18 5.00 51.16 15.07
N ALA A 19 5.10 51.40 13.76
CA ALA A 19 4.56 50.51 12.76
C ALA A 19 5.37 49.20 12.78
N CYS A 20 4.95 48.23 13.59
CA CYS A 20 5.35 46.85 13.42
C CYS A 20 4.74 46.37 12.10
N SER A 21 5.56 46.32 11.06
CA SER A 21 5.23 45.59 9.83
C SER A 21 4.92 44.15 10.22
N ALA A 22 3.63 43.80 10.28
CA ALA A 22 3.19 42.43 10.38
C ALA A 22 3.67 41.73 9.09
N LEU A 23 4.79 41.03 9.17
CA LEU A 23 5.20 40.08 8.15
C LEU A 23 4.02 39.12 7.99
N ALA A 24 3.35 39.19 6.84
CA ALA A 24 2.34 38.23 6.44
C ALA A 24 2.97 36.84 6.53
N GLN A 25 2.64 36.11 7.61
CA GLN A 25 3.01 34.72 7.74
C GLN A 25 2.34 34.02 6.56
N ALA A 26 3.15 33.47 5.66
CA ALA A 26 2.66 32.59 4.61
C ALA A 26 1.73 31.56 5.27
N PRO A 27 0.53 31.32 4.71
CA PRO A 27 -0.42 30.39 5.31
C PRO A 27 0.28 29.06 5.56
N ALA A 28 0.25 28.61 6.81
CA ALA A 28 0.81 27.32 7.19
C ALA A 28 0.24 26.28 6.23
N THR A 29 1.11 25.68 5.41
CA THR A 29 0.75 24.56 4.56
C THR A 29 0.14 23.50 5.46
N LYS A 30 -1.13 23.14 5.20
CA LYS A 30 -1.77 22.04 5.92
C LYS A 30 -0.82 20.85 5.84
N PRO A 31 -0.52 20.17 6.96
CA PRO A 31 0.31 18.98 6.91
C PRO A 31 -0.32 18.04 5.88
N ASP A 32 0.41 17.73 4.81
CA ASP A 32 -0.03 16.80 3.78
C ASP A 32 -0.53 15.55 4.49
N ALA A 33 -1.82 15.27 4.37
CA ALA A 33 -2.44 14.12 4.99
C ALA A 33 -1.75 12.88 4.40
N LYS A 34 -0.81 12.30 5.15
CA LYS A 34 -0.01 11.17 4.69
C LYS A 34 -0.95 10.07 4.23
N LYS A 35 -0.74 9.59 2.99
CA LYS A 35 -1.50 8.47 2.42
C LYS A 35 -1.34 7.24 3.34
N GLY A 36 -2.34 6.37 3.33
CA GLY A 36 -2.43 5.24 4.25
C GLY A 36 -1.52 4.07 3.90
N LYS A 37 -1.26 3.22 4.90
CA LYS A 37 -0.70 1.88 4.74
C LYS A 37 -1.25 0.93 5.80
N VAL A 38 -1.18 -0.37 5.51
CA VAL A 38 -1.36 -1.45 6.50
C VAL A 38 -0.07 -2.23 6.60
N GLU A 39 0.39 -2.53 7.82
CA GLU A 39 1.61 -3.30 8.06
C GLU A 39 1.37 -4.47 9.01
N TYR A 40 1.86 -5.66 8.65
CA TYR A 40 1.91 -6.85 9.49
C TYR A 40 3.37 -7.23 9.75
N PRO A 41 3.70 -7.86 10.89
CA PRO A 41 4.98 -8.54 11.02
C PRO A 41 5.09 -9.62 9.93
N ALA A 42 6.26 -9.77 9.31
CA ALA A 42 6.48 -10.89 8.38
C ALA A 42 6.58 -12.23 9.13
N ASP A 43 7.07 -12.19 10.38
CA ASP A 43 7.12 -13.35 11.26
C ASP A 43 5.70 -13.89 11.52
N GLY A 44 5.52 -15.20 11.34
CA GLY A 44 4.22 -15.87 11.40
C GLY A 44 3.28 -15.64 10.20
N VAL A 45 3.56 -14.66 9.31
CA VAL A 45 2.77 -14.41 8.09
C VAL A 45 3.40 -15.09 6.87
N ILE A 46 4.73 -15.00 6.72
CA ILE A 46 5.44 -15.46 5.52
C ILE A 46 6.30 -16.68 5.86
N ASP A 47 6.11 -17.76 5.11
CA ASP A 47 7.13 -18.79 4.94
C ASP A 47 8.02 -18.40 3.75
N PHE A 48 9.30 -18.15 4.02
CA PHE A 48 10.24 -17.70 3.00
C PHE A 48 10.70 -18.81 2.05
N ASN A 49 10.48 -20.09 2.40
CA ASN A 49 10.85 -21.21 1.53
C ASN A 49 9.82 -21.47 0.44
N GLN A 50 8.55 -21.23 0.76
CA GLN A 50 7.45 -21.36 -0.17
C GLN A 50 6.22 -20.64 0.37
N GLY A 51 5.30 -20.26 -0.51
CA GLY A 51 4.05 -19.70 -0.08
C GLY A 51 3.21 -19.13 -1.20
N THR A 52 2.10 -18.54 -0.80
CA THR A 52 1.18 -17.84 -1.69
C THR A 52 0.74 -16.55 -1.03
N PHE A 53 0.74 -15.47 -1.81
CA PHE A 53 0.04 -14.23 -1.49
C PHE A 53 -1.15 -14.10 -2.44
N GLU A 54 -2.33 -13.81 -1.90
CA GLU A 54 -3.53 -13.48 -2.68
C GLU A 54 -4.13 -12.16 -2.16
N ILE A 55 -4.71 -11.38 -3.06
CA ILE A 55 -5.44 -10.16 -2.71
C ILE A 55 -6.55 -9.89 -3.72
N TRP A 56 -7.68 -9.42 -3.22
CA TRP A 56 -8.69 -8.79 -4.05
C TRP A 56 -8.51 -7.28 -3.97
N PHE A 57 -8.43 -6.64 -5.13
CA PHE A 57 -8.28 -5.20 -5.18
C PHE A 57 -9.11 -4.59 -6.29
N LYS A 58 -9.45 -3.32 -6.13
CA LYS A 58 -10.20 -2.55 -7.13
C LYS A 58 -9.41 -1.30 -7.49
N PRO A 59 -8.79 -1.21 -8.68
CA PRO A 59 -8.10 -0.01 -9.11
C PRO A 59 -9.13 1.11 -9.34
N LEU A 60 -8.85 2.29 -8.82
CA LEU A 60 -9.67 3.50 -8.96
C LEU A 60 -9.06 4.44 -10.02
N PHE A 61 -8.39 3.85 -11.01
CA PHE A 61 -7.74 4.52 -12.11
C PHE A 61 -7.71 3.61 -13.33
N ASP A 62 -7.73 4.22 -14.50
CA ASP A 62 -7.56 3.49 -15.75
C ASP A 62 -6.07 3.19 -15.94
N MET A 63 -5.69 1.91 -15.93
CA MET A 63 -4.34 1.45 -16.19
C MET A 63 -3.93 1.59 -17.66
N SER A 64 -4.89 1.66 -18.59
CA SER A 64 -4.62 1.77 -20.03
C SER A 64 -4.38 3.21 -20.48
N ALA A 65 -4.93 4.18 -19.74
CA ALA A 65 -4.71 5.59 -20.00
C ALA A 65 -3.24 5.95 -19.84
N ARG A 66 -2.69 6.80 -20.72
CA ARG A 66 -1.36 7.39 -20.46
C ARG A 66 -1.54 8.55 -19.47
N PRO A 67 -0.87 8.55 -18.31
CA PRO A 67 -1.06 9.60 -17.33
C PRO A 67 -0.50 10.90 -17.91
N SER A 68 -1.32 11.94 -17.95
CA SER A 68 -0.90 13.30 -18.34
C SER A 68 -0.18 14.05 -17.21
N GLY A 69 -0.10 13.44 -16.02
CA GLY A 69 0.49 14.01 -14.81
C GLY A 69 1.30 12.98 -14.01
N GLN A 70 1.11 12.96 -12.69
CA GLN A 70 1.85 12.06 -11.80
C GLN A 70 1.56 10.59 -12.12
N GLU A 71 2.62 9.78 -12.21
CA GLU A 71 2.53 8.33 -12.34
C GLU A 71 1.79 7.73 -11.14
N ILE A 72 0.97 6.72 -11.40
CA ILE A 72 0.21 6.03 -10.36
C ILE A 72 0.93 4.72 -10.05
N GLN A 73 1.22 4.50 -8.77
CA GLN A 73 1.79 3.26 -8.27
C GLN A 73 1.01 2.85 -7.03
N CYS A 74 0.29 1.74 -7.15
CA CYS A 74 -0.46 1.11 -6.07
C CYS A 74 0.34 -0.10 -5.57
N PHE A 75 0.82 -0.01 -4.34
CA PHE A 75 1.53 -1.12 -3.69
C PHE A 75 0.53 -2.17 -3.22
N LEU A 76 0.37 -3.23 -4.02
CA LEU A 76 -0.45 -4.38 -3.62
C LEU A 76 0.26 -5.21 -2.55
N LEU A 77 1.59 -5.25 -2.60
CA LEU A 77 2.41 -5.92 -1.60
C LEU A 77 3.80 -5.29 -1.54
N TYR A 78 4.30 -5.12 -0.32
CA TYR A 78 5.71 -4.97 -0.03
C TYR A 78 6.11 -5.95 1.07
N VAL A 79 7.22 -6.67 0.87
CA VAL A 79 7.84 -7.51 1.90
C VAL A 79 9.30 -7.13 2.01
N GLY A 80 9.69 -6.49 3.11
CA GLY A 80 11.05 -5.99 3.24
C GLY A 80 11.34 -5.22 4.53
N THR A 81 12.47 -4.53 4.53
CA THR A 81 12.94 -3.74 5.67
C THR A 81 12.39 -2.30 5.66
N ALA A 82 12.66 -1.54 6.73
CA ALA A 82 12.33 -0.12 6.76
C ALA A 82 13.03 0.71 5.66
N ASN A 83 14.16 0.22 5.11
CA ASN A 83 14.96 0.91 4.09
C ASN A 83 14.50 0.62 2.65
N ASP A 84 13.30 0.08 2.46
CA ASP A 84 12.69 -0.16 1.14
C ASP A 84 13.43 -1.20 0.27
N GLN A 85 14.22 -2.06 0.92
CA GLN A 85 14.84 -3.24 0.31
C GLN A 85 13.93 -4.45 0.52
N GLY A 86 13.40 -5.02 -0.55
CA GLY A 86 12.45 -6.12 -0.47
C GLY A 86 11.70 -6.44 -1.76
N LEU A 87 10.77 -7.38 -1.65
CA LEU A 87 9.82 -7.74 -2.70
C LEU A 87 8.74 -6.66 -2.80
N LYS A 88 8.42 -6.25 -4.03
CA LYS A 88 7.40 -5.26 -4.36
C LYS A 88 6.48 -5.83 -5.43
N VAL A 89 5.17 -5.76 -5.18
CA VAL A 89 4.12 -5.98 -6.17
C VAL A 89 3.39 -4.65 -6.37
N LEU A 90 3.49 -4.12 -7.57
CA LEU A 90 2.98 -2.80 -7.95
C LEU A 90 1.94 -2.95 -9.05
N CYS A 91 0.74 -2.44 -8.83
CA CYS A 91 -0.18 -2.13 -9.91
C CYS A 91 0.04 -0.67 -10.28
N GLU A 92 0.50 -0.42 -11.51
CA GLU A 92 0.98 0.91 -11.89
C GLU A 92 0.42 1.36 -13.24
N ASN A 93 0.38 2.68 -13.38
CA ASN A 93 0.18 3.37 -14.64
C ASN A 93 1.26 4.45 -14.77
N VAL A 94 2.21 4.19 -15.66
CA VAL A 94 3.41 5.00 -15.92
C VAL A 94 3.44 5.43 -17.39
N ARG A 95 4.38 6.30 -17.77
CA ARG A 95 4.45 6.83 -19.15
C ARG A 95 4.51 5.74 -20.25
N THR A 96 5.09 4.59 -19.94
CA THR A 96 5.24 3.46 -20.86
C THR A 96 4.01 2.55 -20.93
N GLY A 97 2.93 2.88 -20.22
CA GLY A 97 1.71 2.07 -20.11
C GLY A 97 1.54 1.45 -18.72
N GLY A 98 0.34 0.96 -18.43
CA GLY A 98 0.05 0.28 -17.18
C GLY A 98 0.51 -1.16 -17.16
N SER A 99 0.88 -1.63 -15.97
CA SER A 99 1.26 -3.02 -15.74
C SER A 99 1.04 -3.42 -14.29
N ILE A 100 1.06 -4.72 -14.04
CA ILE A 100 1.39 -5.24 -12.72
C ILE A 100 2.84 -5.74 -12.73
N ARG A 101 3.66 -5.22 -11.83
CA ARG A 101 5.09 -5.51 -11.75
C ARG A 101 5.45 -6.13 -10.41
N VAL A 102 6.14 -7.26 -10.46
CA VAL A 102 6.86 -7.85 -9.34
C VAL A 102 8.34 -7.52 -9.49
N SER A 103 8.91 -6.88 -8.48
CA SER A 103 10.33 -6.51 -8.48
C SER A 103 10.93 -6.72 -7.11
N SER A 104 12.25 -6.92 -7.06
CA SER A 104 12.99 -7.03 -5.83
C SER A 104 14.47 -6.80 -6.06
N ASN A 105 15.19 -6.40 -5.01
CA ASN A 105 16.66 -6.40 -5.00
C ASN A 105 17.29 -7.81 -5.14
N PHE A 106 16.49 -8.89 -5.02
CA PHE A 106 16.94 -10.28 -5.21
C PHE A 106 16.39 -10.94 -6.50
N ILE A 107 15.68 -10.21 -7.35
CA ILE A 107 15.21 -10.70 -8.66
C ILE A 107 15.98 -9.96 -9.77
N LYS A 108 16.60 -10.70 -10.71
CA LYS A 108 17.43 -10.11 -11.78
C LYS A 108 16.69 -9.07 -12.60
N ASN A 109 15.51 -9.49 -13.05
CA ASN A 109 14.69 -8.80 -14.00
C ASN A 109 13.29 -8.76 -13.38
N PRO A 110 12.70 -7.57 -13.18
CA PRO A 110 11.32 -7.48 -12.75
C PRO A 110 10.40 -8.30 -13.66
N MET A 111 9.46 -9.02 -13.07
CA MET A 111 8.39 -9.67 -13.81
C MET A 111 7.27 -8.66 -13.98
N ALA A 112 6.73 -8.51 -15.19
CA ALA A 112 5.63 -7.60 -15.42
C ALA A 112 4.63 -8.15 -16.44
N VAL A 113 3.34 -7.95 -16.18
CA VAL A 113 2.28 -8.19 -17.16
C VAL A 113 1.63 -6.87 -17.49
N ASN A 114 1.68 -6.52 -18.77
CA ASN A 114 1.14 -5.27 -19.26
C ASN A 114 -0.39 -5.28 -19.25
N GLN A 115 -0.97 -4.10 -19.06
CA GLN A 115 -2.39 -3.86 -19.05
C GLN A 115 -3.12 -4.39 -20.30
N GLU A 116 -2.49 -4.37 -21.46
CA GLU A 116 -3.06 -4.93 -22.71
C GLU A 116 -3.41 -6.43 -22.59
N LYS A 117 -2.65 -7.19 -21.78
CA LYS A 117 -2.90 -8.61 -21.52
C LYS A 117 -3.87 -8.84 -20.35
N LEU A 118 -3.92 -7.93 -19.38
CA LEU A 118 -4.79 -8.02 -18.21
C LEU A 118 -6.22 -7.57 -18.56
N ALA A 119 -6.35 -6.54 -19.39
CA ALA A 119 -7.62 -5.90 -19.75
C ALA A 119 -8.46 -5.46 -18.54
N TRP A 120 -7.82 -5.17 -17.41
CA TRP A 120 -8.47 -4.73 -16.19
C TRP A 120 -9.11 -3.35 -16.34
N LYS A 121 -10.34 -3.19 -15.90
CA LYS A 121 -11.01 -1.89 -15.92
C LYS A 121 -10.93 -1.21 -14.56
N PRO A 122 -10.95 0.14 -14.53
CA PRO A 122 -11.19 0.87 -13.30
C PRO A 122 -12.52 0.46 -12.68
N ASP A 123 -12.60 0.56 -11.35
CA ASP A 123 -13.79 0.29 -10.54
C ASP A 123 -14.34 -1.15 -10.59
N GLU A 124 -13.57 -2.09 -11.16
CA GLU A 124 -13.86 -3.53 -11.12
C GLU A 124 -12.95 -4.25 -10.11
N TRP A 125 -13.49 -5.27 -9.44
CA TRP A 125 -12.71 -6.11 -8.55
C TRP A 125 -11.90 -7.14 -9.32
N HIS A 126 -10.58 -7.09 -9.15
CA HIS A 126 -9.64 -8.04 -9.73
C HIS A 126 -8.96 -8.85 -8.63
N HIS A 127 -8.53 -10.05 -8.99
CA HIS A 127 -7.78 -10.94 -8.12
C HIS A 127 -6.34 -11.00 -8.59
N PHE A 128 -5.42 -10.79 -7.65
CA PHE A 128 -4.00 -11.02 -7.85
C PHE A 128 -3.57 -12.16 -6.94
N ALA A 129 -2.80 -13.09 -7.48
CA ALA A 129 -2.05 -14.04 -6.67
C ALA A 129 -0.62 -14.21 -7.17
N MET A 130 0.27 -14.52 -6.24
CA MET A 130 1.66 -14.86 -6.53
C MET A 130 2.08 -16.00 -5.62
N THR A 131 2.67 -17.03 -6.22
CA THR A 131 3.26 -18.15 -5.48
C THR A 131 4.77 -18.08 -5.59
N TRP A 132 5.46 -18.59 -4.57
CA TRP A 132 6.89 -18.81 -4.61
C TRP A 132 7.24 -20.15 -4.00
N LYS A 133 8.31 -20.78 -4.48
CA LYS A 133 8.92 -21.96 -3.85
C LYS A 133 10.36 -22.13 -4.32
N TYR A 134 11.22 -22.66 -3.46
CA TYR A 134 12.52 -23.16 -3.93
C TYR A 134 12.34 -24.42 -4.78
N VAL A 135 13.00 -24.48 -5.95
CA VAL A 135 12.80 -25.55 -6.95
C VAL A 135 14.03 -26.44 -7.22
N ASP A 136 15.19 -26.17 -6.63
CA ASP A 136 16.44 -26.93 -6.88
C ASP A 136 17.33 -27.11 -5.62
N ASP A 137 18.46 -27.82 -5.82
CA ASP A 137 19.58 -28.21 -4.93
C ASP A 137 19.48 -27.75 -3.45
N PRO A 138 19.49 -28.68 -2.47
CA PRO A 138 19.42 -28.34 -1.04
C PRO A 138 20.58 -27.45 -0.54
N ALA A 139 21.66 -27.30 -1.31
CA ALA A 139 22.75 -26.39 -0.98
C ALA A 139 22.28 -24.92 -1.02
N PRO A 140 22.41 -24.15 0.09
CA PRO A 140 21.90 -22.78 0.19
C PRO A 140 22.35 -21.83 -0.92
N ASP A 141 23.58 -22.00 -1.43
CA ASP A 141 24.20 -21.16 -2.46
C ASP A 141 23.76 -21.48 -3.91
N LYS A 142 22.91 -22.50 -4.07
CA LYS A 142 22.38 -23.00 -5.35
C LYS A 142 20.85 -23.08 -5.41
N ARG A 143 20.16 -22.68 -4.33
CA ARG A 143 18.71 -22.68 -4.29
C ARG A 143 18.14 -21.64 -5.26
N ASN A 144 17.33 -22.11 -6.20
CA ASN A 144 16.55 -21.27 -7.10
C ASN A 144 15.13 -21.13 -6.56
N ILE A 145 14.65 -19.90 -6.39
CA ILE A 145 13.24 -19.58 -6.17
C ILE A 145 12.47 -19.44 -7.48
N GLN A 146 11.40 -20.22 -7.63
CA GLN A 146 10.43 -20.06 -8.71
C GLN A 146 9.30 -19.16 -8.24
N PHE A 147 8.95 -18.16 -9.06
CA PHE A 147 7.76 -17.35 -8.87
C PHE A 147 6.73 -17.68 -9.94
N VAL A 148 5.46 -17.79 -9.56
CA VAL A 148 4.35 -17.89 -10.50
C VAL A 148 3.34 -16.80 -10.21
N PHE A 149 2.94 -16.12 -11.27
CA PHE A 149 2.05 -14.98 -11.23
C PHE A 149 0.68 -15.34 -11.81
N TYR A 150 -0.37 -15.00 -11.08
CA TYR A 150 -1.76 -15.23 -11.46
C TYR A 150 -2.59 -13.94 -11.37
N ALA A 151 -3.44 -13.74 -12.36
CA ALA A 151 -4.46 -12.69 -12.37
C ALA A 151 -5.81 -13.30 -12.73
N ASP A 152 -6.84 -12.95 -11.96
CA ASP A 152 -8.21 -13.44 -12.13
C ASP A 152 -8.30 -14.96 -12.31
N GLY A 153 -7.59 -15.68 -11.43
CA GLY A 153 -7.55 -17.14 -11.42
C GLY A 153 -6.73 -17.79 -12.53
N LYS A 154 -6.08 -17.02 -13.42
CA LYS A 154 -5.29 -17.54 -14.55
C LYS A 154 -3.80 -17.33 -14.34
N GLU A 155 -2.99 -18.31 -14.72
CA GLU A 155 -1.52 -18.17 -14.75
C GLU A 155 -1.10 -17.28 -15.93
N TYR A 156 -0.20 -16.32 -15.68
CA TYR A 156 0.30 -15.40 -16.70
C TYR A 156 1.81 -15.49 -16.91
N LEU A 157 2.57 -15.61 -15.83
CA LEU A 157 4.03 -15.67 -15.89
C LEU A 157 4.54 -16.69 -14.90
N LYS A 158 5.52 -17.46 -15.36
CA LYS A 158 6.33 -18.34 -14.54
C LYS A 158 7.78 -17.96 -14.76
N ASN A 159 8.50 -17.67 -13.69
CA ASN A 159 9.91 -17.35 -13.75
C ASN A 159 10.72 -18.48 -13.13
N ASP A 160 11.46 -19.17 -14.00
CA ASP A 160 12.31 -20.31 -13.65
C ASP A 160 13.78 -19.91 -13.49
N ASN A 161 14.11 -18.61 -13.50
CA ASN A 161 15.49 -18.13 -13.52
C ASN A 161 15.75 -17.00 -12.51
N PRO A 162 15.69 -17.29 -11.20
CA PRO A 162 16.05 -16.32 -10.16
C PRO A 162 17.55 -16.00 -10.20
N LEU A 163 17.94 -14.80 -9.75
CA LEU A 163 19.31 -14.59 -9.30
C LEU A 163 19.56 -15.45 -8.06
N LYS A 164 20.82 -15.82 -7.80
CA LYS A 164 21.27 -16.20 -6.45
C LYS A 164 20.79 -15.11 -5.48
N GLY A 165 19.72 -15.39 -4.76
CA GLY A 165 18.98 -14.37 -4.05
C GLY A 165 17.92 -15.07 -3.23
N GLU A 166 18.32 -15.52 -2.04
CA GLU A 166 17.36 -15.94 -1.04
C GLU A 166 16.37 -14.80 -0.80
N LEU A 167 15.09 -15.13 -0.57
CA LEU A 167 14.22 -14.16 0.07
C LEU A 167 14.86 -13.86 1.42
N PRO A 168 15.32 -12.62 1.67
CA PRO A 168 15.98 -12.32 2.91
C PRO A 168 14.97 -12.51 4.04
N SER A 169 15.26 -13.50 4.89
CA SER A 169 14.48 -13.79 6.09
C SER A 169 15.13 -13.07 7.25
N ALA A 170 14.53 -11.97 7.69
CA ALA A 170 14.89 -11.37 8.95
C ALA A 170 13.63 -11.06 9.75
N SER A 171 13.72 -11.23 11.06
CA SER A 171 12.66 -10.87 12.01
C SER A 171 12.26 -9.40 11.94
N SER A 172 13.08 -8.55 11.30
CA SER A 172 12.82 -7.13 11.06
C SER A 172 11.93 -6.86 9.83
N TYR A 173 11.49 -7.89 9.10
CA TYR A 173 10.71 -7.71 7.88
C TYR A 173 9.26 -7.42 8.20
N VAL A 174 8.65 -6.58 7.37
CA VAL A 174 7.22 -6.29 7.41
C VAL A 174 6.55 -6.67 6.10
N VAL A 175 5.28 -7.06 6.21
CA VAL A 175 4.35 -7.13 5.08
C VAL A 175 3.57 -5.84 5.05
N ARG A 176 3.55 -5.13 3.93
CA ARG A 176 2.86 -3.85 3.79
C ARG A 176 1.94 -3.82 2.57
N LEU A 177 0.76 -3.23 2.77
CA LEU A 177 -0.18 -2.84 1.72
C LEU A 177 -0.22 -1.31 1.64
N GLY A 178 -0.21 -0.77 0.42
CA GLY A 178 -0.06 0.67 0.18
C GLY A 178 1.32 1.20 0.56
N ASP A 179 1.60 2.43 0.17
CA ASP A 179 2.80 3.15 0.60
C ASP A 179 2.53 4.67 0.67
N PRO A 180 2.82 5.34 1.80
CA PRO A 180 2.51 6.75 2.00
C PRO A 180 3.19 7.69 0.99
N ARG A 181 4.25 7.25 0.31
CA ARG A 181 5.00 8.03 -0.68
C ARG A 181 4.34 8.03 -2.06
N TYR A 182 3.42 7.09 -2.33
CA TYR A 182 2.87 6.84 -3.66
C TYR A 182 1.36 7.05 -3.72
N ASN A 183 0.82 7.25 -4.92
CA ASN A 183 -0.61 7.42 -5.11
C ASN A 183 -1.35 6.08 -5.13
N ASN A 184 -1.73 5.59 -3.94
CA ASN A 184 -2.54 4.39 -3.78
C ASN A 184 -4.00 4.66 -4.17
N LYS A 185 -4.27 4.58 -5.47
CA LYS A 185 -5.61 4.66 -6.07
C LYS A 185 -6.23 3.27 -6.20
N ALA A 186 -6.37 2.56 -5.08
CA ALA A 186 -7.00 1.25 -5.06
C ALA A 186 -7.76 1.01 -3.76
N LEU A 187 -8.74 0.11 -3.81
CA LEU A 187 -9.29 -0.55 -2.63
C LEU A 187 -8.64 -1.93 -2.47
N PHE A 188 -8.39 -2.33 -1.23
CA PHE A 188 -7.82 -3.63 -0.88
C PHE A 188 -8.83 -4.43 -0.03
N ASP A 189 -9.03 -5.70 -0.36
CA ASP A 189 -9.90 -6.63 0.35
C ASP A 189 -9.30 -8.04 0.33
N ALA A 190 -9.70 -8.86 1.31
CA ALA A 190 -9.44 -10.28 1.40
C ALA A 190 -7.98 -10.67 1.11
N VAL A 191 -7.09 -10.07 1.90
CA VAL A 191 -5.65 -10.28 1.85
C VAL A 191 -5.32 -11.61 2.50
N ARG A 192 -4.66 -12.49 1.76
CA ARG A 192 -4.33 -13.84 2.23
C ARG A 192 -2.86 -14.15 2.05
N PHE A 193 -2.28 -14.77 3.08
CA PHE A 193 -1.02 -15.48 2.98
C PHE A 193 -1.20 -16.95 3.33
N SER A 194 -0.39 -17.78 2.69
CA SER A 194 -0.36 -19.23 2.85
C SER A 194 1.08 -19.73 2.89
N SER A 195 1.39 -20.68 3.78
CA SER A 195 2.69 -21.36 3.87
C SER A 195 2.92 -22.36 2.74
N LYS A 196 1.89 -22.66 1.96
CA LYS A 196 1.95 -23.51 0.76
C LYS A 196 2.01 -22.67 -0.52
N ALA A 197 2.85 -23.09 -1.48
CA ALA A 197 2.77 -22.65 -2.86
C ALA A 197 1.57 -23.32 -3.55
N ARG A 198 0.47 -22.57 -3.72
CA ARG A 198 -0.79 -23.10 -4.26
C ARG A 198 -0.68 -23.45 -5.75
N THR A 199 -1.44 -24.44 -6.18
CA THR A 199 -1.50 -24.82 -7.60
C THR A 199 -2.40 -23.87 -8.40
N ALA A 200 -2.29 -23.90 -9.73
CA ALA A 200 -3.16 -23.10 -10.60
C ALA A 200 -4.65 -23.41 -10.37
N GLU A 201 -5.00 -24.66 -10.10
CA GLU A 201 -6.36 -25.10 -9.78
C GLU A 201 -6.85 -24.52 -8.44
N GLU A 202 -6.00 -24.50 -7.42
CA GLU A 202 -6.32 -23.90 -6.12
C GLU A 202 -6.50 -22.38 -6.23
N ILE A 203 -5.67 -21.69 -7.02
CA ILE A 203 -5.79 -20.26 -7.30
C ILE A 203 -7.06 -19.96 -8.09
N SER A 204 -7.37 -20.75 -9.12
CA SER A 204 -8.61 -20.62 -9.90
C SER A 204 -9.85 -20.87 -9.02
N ALA A 205 -9.79 -21.85 -8.12
CA ALA A 205 -10.87 -22.11 -7.16
C ALA A 205 -11.06 -20.93 -6.19
N SER A 206 -9.97 -20.33 -5.70
CA SER A 206 -9.99 -19.12 -4.86
C SER A 206 -10.62 -17.92 -5.59
N PHE A 207 -10.28 -17.72 -6.87
CA PHE A 207 -10.87 -16.67 -7.70
C PHE A 207 -12.40 -16.83 -7.86
N ASN A 208 -12.85 -18.05 -8.21
CA ASN A 208 -14.27 -18.31 -8.48
C ASN A 208 -15.13 -18.40 -7.20
N GLY A 209 -14.56 -18.95 -6.12
CA GLY A 209 -15.29 -19.22 -4.88
C GLY A 209 -15.03 -18.23 -3.74
N GLY A 210 -14.11 -17.29 -3.93
CA GLY A 210 -13.58 -16.45 -2.87
C GLY A 210 -12.49 -17.16 -2.04
N PRO A 211 -11.65 -16.37 -1.34
CA PRO A 211 -10.58 -16.91 -0.52
C PRO A 211 -11.17 -17.60 0.72
N LYS A 212 -10.59 -18.74 1.10
CA LYS A 212 -11.02 -19.54 2.26
C LYS A 212 -9.85 -19.76 3.20
N THR A 213 -10.11 -19.81 4.50
CA THR A 213 -9.10 -20.21 5.48
C THR A 213 -8.99 -21.74 5.50
N ASP A 214 -7.76 -22.25 5.40
CA ASP A 214 -7.42 -23.67 5.52
C ASP A 214 -6.18 -23.84 6.41
N ALA A 215 -5.70 -25.08 6.55
CA ALA A 215 -4.57 -25.41 7.43
C ALA A 215 -3.25 -24.70 7.06
N ASP A 216 -3.09 -24.31 5.79
CA ASP A 216 -1.89 -23.61 5.29
C ASP A 216 -2.02 -22.08 5.38
N THR A 217 -3.19 -21.56 5.74
CA THR A 217 -3.43 -20.11 5.79
C THR A 217 -2.78 -19.48 7.02
N THR A 218 -1.80 -18.60 6.78
CA THR A 218 -1.05 -17.89 7.83
C THR A 218 -1.66 -16.53 8.16
N LEU A 219 -2.28 -15.87 7.18
CA LEU A 219 -3.01 -14.61 7.34
C LEU A 219 -4.26 -14.61 6.44
N MET A 220 -5.38 -14.13 6.96
CA MET A 220 -6.59 -13.81 6.19
C MET A 220 -7.21 -12.55 6.76
N ASP A 221 -7.14 -11.42 6.04
CA ASP A 221 -7.71 -10.15 6.48
C ASP A 221 -8.67 -9.57 5.44
N ASN A 222 -9.94 -9.52 5.81
CA ASN A 222 -11.04 -8.87 5.08
C ASN A 222 -11.51 -7.58 5.79
N PHE A 223 -10.68 -7.04 6.68
CA PHE A 223 -10.83 -5.76 7.37
C PHE A 223 -12.14 -5.55 8.14
N ASP A 224 -12.83 -6.64 8.49
CA ASP A 224 -14.05 -6.59 9.29
C ASP A 224 -13.78 -6.21 10.74
N ARG A 225 -12.57 -6.49 11.23
CA ARG A 225 -12.16 -6.34 12.64
C ARG A 225 -11.18 -5.18 12.84
N ILE A 226 -11.52 -4.02 12.29
CA ILE A 226 -10.76 -2.78 12.54
C ILE A 226 -11.09 -2.22 13.92
N GLN A 227 -10.06 -1.94 14.71
CA GLN A 227 -10.14 -1.35 16.04
C GLN A 227 -9.38 -0.01 16.04
N VAL A 228 -10.10 1.07 16.33
CA VAL A 228 -9.51 2.40 16.57
C VAL A 228 -9.15 2.48 18.05
N LEU A 229 -7.85 2.42 18.37
CA LEU A 229 -7.39 2.50 19.76
C LEU A 229 -7.33 3.96 20.24
N ASP A 230 -6.89 4.86 19.36
CA ASP A 230 -6.93 6.32 19.56
C ASP A 230 -6.81 7.06 18.22
N LYS A 231 -6.69 8.39 18.27
CA LYS A 231 -6.60 9.28 17.09
C LYS A 231 -5.44 8.96 16.15
N SER A 232 -4.41 8.25 16.61
CA SER A 232 -3.17 7.98 15.88
C SER A 232 -2.92 6.49 15.64
N ARG A 233 -3.65 5.60 16.33
CA ARG A 233 -3.44 4.15 16.30
C ARG A 233 -4.72 3.43 15.93
N THR A 234 -4.73 2.85 14.74
CA THR A 234 -5.75 1.91 14.28
C THR A 234 -5.09 0.58 13.98
N ASN A 235 -5.72 -0.53 14.34
CA ASN A 235 -5.25 -1.86 14.00
C ASN A 235 -6.36 -2.70 13.35
N THR A 236 -5.96 -3.74 12.64
CA THR A 236 -6.81 -4.83 12.20
C THR A 236 -6.36 -6.13 12.88
N MET A 237 -7.31 -6.98 13.24
CA MET A 237 -7.07 -8.23 13.98
C MET A 237 -7.73 -9.41 13.26
N PRO A 238 -7.19 -9.84 12.11
CA PRO A 238 -7.64 -11.02 11.38
C PRO A 238 -7.61 -12.26 12.28
N ASP A 239 -8.78 -12.86 12.48
CA ASP A 239 -9.02 -14.06 13.30
C ASP A 239 -8.42 -14.03 14.73
N GLY A 240 -8.00 -12.86 15.22
CA GLY A 240 -7.39 -12.67 16.54
C GLY A 240 -5.93 -13.14 16.66
N LYS A 241 -5.28 -13.60 15.59
CA LYS A 241 -3.93 -14.20 15.66
C LYS A 241 -2.80 -13.23 15.36
N ILE A 242 -2.91 -12.49 14.26
CA ILE A 242 -1.86 -11.59 13.78
C ILE A 242 -2.44 -10.18 13.73
N LYS A 243 -1.70 -9.23 14.30
CA LYS A 243 -2.12 -7.83 14.35
C LYS A 243 -1.53 -7.06 13.18
N GLY A 244 -2.40 -6.42 12.38
CA GLY A 244 -2.00 -5.42 11.40
C GLY A 244 -2.13 -3.99 11.95
N ILE A 245 -1.16 -3.13 11.67
CA ILE A 245 -1.16 -1.71 12.04
C ILE A 245 -1.60 -0.89 10.83
N ILE A 246 -2.65 -0.08 10.99
CA ILE A 246 -3.13 0.86 9.98
C ILE A 246 -2.63 2.26 10.37
N SER A 247 -1.95 2.94 9.45
CA SER A 247 -1.41 4.28 9.67
C SER A 247 -1.66 5.18 8.45
N GLY A 248 -1.70 6.50 8.67
CA GLY A 248 -2.06 7.47 7.63
C GLY A 248 -3.57 7.52 7.36
N THR A 249 -3.95 8.15 6.25
CA THR A 249 -5.37 8.26 5.86
C THR A 249 -5.90 6.92 5.35
N TYR A 250 -7.00 6.46 5.94
CA TYR A 250 -7.75 5.32 5.42
C TYR A 250 -9.26 5.55 5.53
N GLU A 251 -10.01 4.84 4.69
CA GLU A 251 -11.46 4.72 4.77
C GLU A 251 -11.83 3.24 4.67
N LYS A 252 -12.75 2.81 5.54
CA LYS A 252 -13.34 1.47 5.49
C LYS A 252 -14.62 1.54 4.66
N VAL A 253 -14.70 0.76 3.60
CA VAL A 253 -15.87 0.71 2.70
C VAL A 253 -16.29 -0.74 2.49
N LEU A 254 -17.45 -0.98 1.87
CA LEU A 254 -17.89 -2.33 1.53
C LEU A 254 -16.97 -2.94 0.45
N GLY A 255 -16.43 -4.12 0.74
CA GLY A 255 -15.57 -4.91 -0.12
C GLY A 255 -16.34 -5.92 -0.97
N LYS A 256 -15.60 -6.82 -1.62
CA LYS A 256 -16.13 -7.99 -2.32
C LYS A 256 -16.43 -9.16 -1.37
N TYR A 257 -15.60 -9.39 -0.35
CA TYR A 257 -15.73 -10.51 0.60
C TYR A 257 -15.78 -10.07 2.07
N GLY A 258 -15.96 -8.78 2.33
CA GLY A 258 -15.99 -8.20 3.66
C GLY A 258 -15.93 -6.68 3.56
N ASN A 259 -15.12 -6.05 4.39
CA ASN A 259 -14.76 -4.66 4.23
C ASN A 259 -13.50 -4.51 3.37
N ALA A 260 -13.44 -3.42 2.61
CA ALA A 260 -12.24 -3.01 1.92
C ALA A 260 -11.62 -1.77 2.57
N LEU A 261 -10.31 -1.65 2.40
CA LEU A 261 -9.57 -0.45 2.78
C LEU A 261 -9.24 0.39 1.56
N LYS A 262 -9.63 1.67 1.62
CA LYS A 262 -9.09 2.73 0.78
C LYS A 262 -7.98 3.42 1.55
N LEU A 263 -6.76 3.47 1.00
CA LEU A 263 -5.59 4.04 1.69
C LEU A 263 -5.22 5.46 1.19
N SER A 264 -6.23 6.24 0.78
CA SER A 264 -6.07 7.60 0.27
C SER A 264 -7.29 8.47 0.60
N SER A 265 -7.07 9.76 0.82
CA SER A 265 -8.12 10.76 1.12
C SER A 265 -8.76 11.38 -0.12
N GLU A 266 -8.17 11.17 -1.29
CA GLU A 266 -8.65 11.74 -2.54
C GLU A 266 -10.03 11.17 -2.88
N LYS A 267 -10.99 12.06 -3.17
CA LYS A 267 -12.22 11.68 -3.86
C LYS A 267 -11.83 11.50 -5.33
N PHE A 268 -12.04 10.30 -5.85
CA PHE A 268 -11.75 9.95 -7.24
C PHE A 268 -13.02 10.08 -8.06
#